data_AF-A0A950GC38-F1
#
_entry.id   AF-A0A950GC38-F1
#
_cell.length_a   1.000
_cell.length_b   1.000
_cell.length_c   1.000
_cell.angle_alpha   90.00
_cell.angle_beta   90.00
_cell.angle_gamma   90.00
#
_symmetry.space_group_name_H-M   'P 1'
#
loop_
_entity.id
_entity.type
_entity.pdbx_description
1 polymer ?
#
loop_
_entity_poly.entity_id
_entity_poly.type
_entity_poly.pdbx_seq_one_letter_code
_entity_poly.pdbx_strand_id
1 'polypeptide(L)'
;MPLLKVVLATTNPRLDASDSVPSTPAAKPVHFFDRGWFAEHYEWQQLVSLGFRLEIGGTHLSRTMMLAELRHVLDAVPQPTGEQLRCLVVDQNVLQKRTGSARRLSLRHLRELYGLGATLPISRAMISLWPRAGEGQPMLALLAALAREVLLRDSAEVVLAAPAGTRVRAADFASLLEERYSSRYTLKMLAKIARNCASSWTQSGHLRGRVRKVRTNPQVTSAVAAYAALLGSLAGFGGPALLASPWIAVLDR
;
A
#
# COMPACT_ATOMS: atom_id res chain seq x y z
N MET A 1 24.95 47.65 -17.77
CA MET A 1 23.55 47.19 -17.91
C MET A 1 23.52 45.98 -18.85
N PRO A 2 23.17 44.79 -18.36
CA PRO A 2 22.57 43.76 -19.20
C PRO A 2 21.16 43.39 -18.70
N LEU A 3 20.32 43.08 -19.66
CA LEU A 3 18.87 42.88 -19.59
C LEU A 3 18.46 41.69 -18.71
N LEU A 4 17.57 41.94 -17.75
CA LEU A 4 16.81 40.91 -17.02
C LEU A 4 15.93 40.10 -18.00
N LYS A 5 16.16 38.79 -18.10
CA LYS A 5 15.16 37.85 -18.61
C LYS A 5 14.23 37.47 -17.46
N VAL A 6 13.03 38.04 -17.47
CA VAL A 6 11.89 37.61 -16.64
C VAL A 6 11.50 36.20 -17.10
N VAL A 7 11.78 35.19 -16.27
CA VAL A 7 11.25 33.84 -16.45
C VAL A 7 9.85 33.84 -15.85
N LEU A 8 8.83 33.84 -16.71
CA LEU A 8 7.44 33.62 -16.33
C LEU A 8 7.31 32.23 -15.71
N ALA A 9 7.05 32.18 -14.41
CA ALA A 9 6.69 30.96 -13.70
C ALA A 9 5.33 30.47 -14.22
N THR A 10 5.31 29.36 -14.94
CA THR A 10 4.09 28.63 -15.26
C THR A 10 3.58 27.98 -13.98
N THR A 11 2.65 28.65 -13.31
CA THR A 11 1.88 28.10 -12.19
C THR A 11 1.07 26.92 -12.71
N ASN A 12 1.32 25.72 -12.17
CA ASN A 12 0.54 24.52 -12.45
C ASN A 12 -0.63 24.48 -11.46
N PRO A 13 -1.89 24.74 -11.87
CA PRO A 13 -3.01 24.98 -10.96
C PRO A 13 -3.59 23.72 -10.29
N ARG A 14 -2.84 22.60 -10.23
CA ARG A 14 -3.27 21.34 -9.62
C ARG A 14 -2.67 21.06 -8.24
N LEU A 15 -2.03 22.06 -7.62
CA LEU A 15 -1.30 21.87 -6.35
C LEU A 15 -2.04 22.38 -5.09
N ASP A 16 -3.14 23.13 -5.22
CA ASP A 16 -3.80 23.80 -4.09
C ASP A 16 -5.27 23.36 -3.88
N ALA A 17 -5.56 22.07 -3.97
CA ALA A 17 -6.86 21.55 -3.53
C ALA A 17 -6.72 20.16 -2.89
N SER A 18 -6.79 20.10 -1.55
CA SER A 18 -7.54 19.09 -0.77
C SER A 18 -7.18 19.15 0.72
N ASP A 19 -7.55 20.24 1.38
CA ASP A 19 -8.03 20.20 2.76
C ASP A 19 -9.57 20.21 2.74
N SER A 20 -10.15 19.20 2.08
CA SER A 20 -11.58 18.94 2.14
C SER A 20 -11.81 17.55 2.73
N VAL A 21 -12.54 17.55 3.84
CA VAL A 21 -13.31 16.39 4.34
C VAL A 21 -13.95 15.68 3.14
N PRO A 22 -13.98 14.33 3.07
CA PRO A 22 -14.56 13.66 1.91
C PRO A 22 -16.03 14.05 1.77
N SER A 23 -16.34 14.83 0.74
CA SER A 23 -17.68 15.13 0.29
C SER A 23 -18.25 13.88 -0.38
N THR A 24 -19.32 13.32 0.19
CA THR A 24 -20.17 12.25 -0.34
C THR A 24 -19.46 10.92 -0.62
N PRO A 25 -19.86 9.78 -0.03
CA PRO A 25 -19.20 8.51 -0.26
C PRO A 25 -19.29 8.12 -1.75
N ALA A 26 -18.13 7.90 -2.37
CA ALA A 26 -18.04 7.47 -3.76
C ALA A 26 -18.80 6.15 -3.96
N ALA A 27 -19.70 6.12 -4.94
CA ALA A 27 -20.43 4.91 -5.33
C ALA A 27 -19.47 3.80 -5.75
N LYS A 28 -19.87 2.53 -5.59
CA LYS A 28 -19.08 1.36 -6.02
C LYS A 28 -18.71 1.53 -7.51
N PRO A 29 -17.42 1.51 -7.88
CA PRO A 29 -17.00 1.65 -9.26
C PRO A 29 -17.51 0.48 -10.10
N VAL A 30 -17.88 0.77 -11.35
CA VAL A 30 -18.37 -0.21 -12.35
C VAL A 30 -17.36 -1.34 -12.63
N HIS A 31 -16.08 -1.13 -12.34
CA HIS A 31 -14.99 -2.10 -12.57
C HIS A 31 -14.30 -2.55 -11.29
N PHE A 32 -15.02 -2.57 -10.17
CA PHE A 32 -14.50 -3.19 -8.96
C PHE A 32 -14.54 -4.72 -9.07
N PHE A 33 -13.37 -5.35 -8.95
CA PHE A 33 -13.22 -6.80 -8.85
C PHE A 33 -12.60 -7.12 -7.48
N ASP A 34 -13.39 -7.70 -6.56
CA ASP A 34 -12.85 -8.12 -5.25
C ASP A 34 -11.81 -9.24 -5.38
N ARG A 35 -11.95 -10.09 -6.41
CA ARG A 35 -11.14 -11.28 -6.66
C ARG A 35 -11.01 -12.17 -5.40
N GLY A 36 -12.10 -12.29 -4.64
CA GLY A 36 -12.18 -13.10 -3.43
C GLY A 36 -11.53 -12.48 -2.18
N TRP A 37 -11.05 -11.23 -2.23
CA TRP A 37 -10.47 -10.55 -1.05
C TRP A 37 -11.52 -10.04 -0.06
N PHE A 38 -12.79 -10.08 -0.42
CA PHE A 38 -13.92 -9.69 0.42
C PHE A 38 -15.00 -10.77 0.31
N ALA A 39 -15.75 -11.00 1.38
CA ALA A 39 -16.83 -11.99 1.38
C ALA A 39 -18.00 -11.53 0.50
N GLU A 40 -18.80 -12.46 -0.03
CA GLU A 40 -19.85 -12.19 -1.03
C GLU A 40 -20.83 -11.05 -0.67
N HIS A 41 -21.08 -10.84 0.62
CA HIS A 41 -22.03 -9.84 1.14
C HIS A 41 -21.37 -8.60 1.77
N TYR A 42 -20.17 -8.22 1.31
CA TYR A 42 -19.51 -7.02 1.85
C TYR A 42 -20.25 -5.72 1.47
N GLU A 43 -20.25 -4.73 2.37
CA GLU A 43 -20.76 -3.39 2.09
C GLU A 43 -19.63 -2.43 1.71
N TRP A 44 -19.69 -1.87 0.50
CA TRP A 44 -18.64 -0.98 -0.04
C TRP A 44 -18.36 0.23 0.87
N GLN A 45 -19.42 0.94 1.27
CA GLN A 45 -19.32 2.14 2.10
C GLN A 45 -18.73 1.81 3.48
N GLN A 46 -19.05 0.64 4.02
CA GLN A 46 -18.50 0.16 5.27
C GLN A 46 -16.99 -0.12 5.13
N LEU A 47 -16.56 -0.81 4.07
CA LEU A 47 -15.12 -1.04 3.83
C LEU A 47 -14.34 0.28 3.71
N VAL A 48 -14.88 1.25 2.97
CA VAL A 48 -14.26 2.57 2.83
C VAL A 48 -14.17 3.30 4.17
N SER A 49 -15.22 3.26 4.99
CA SER A 49 -15.22 3.91 6.32
C SER A 49 -14.26 3.24 7.30
N LEU A 50 -14.04 1.93 7.17
CA LEU A 50 -13.02 1.17 7.90
C LEU A 50 -11.59 1.51 7.44
N GLY A 51 -11.44 2.10 6.26
CA GLY A 51 -10.18 2.57 5.70
C GLY A 51 -9.61 1.68 4.59
N PHE A 52 -10.36 0.72 4.06
CA PHE A 52 -9.94 0.02 2.85
C PHE A 52 -9.97 0.98 1.66
N ARG A 53 -9.05 0.77 0.71
CA ARG A 53 -9.14 1.39 -0.62
C ARG A 53 -9.32 0.30 -1.65
N LEU A 54 -10.25 0.57 -2.56
CA LEU A 54 -10.78 -0.39 -3.51
C LEU A 54 -10.68 0.14 -4.95
N GLU A 55 -10.18 1.36 -5.12
CA GLU A 55 -9.96 2.00 -6.41
C GLU A 55 -8.62 1.60 -7.02
N ILE A 56 -8.61 1.43 -8.34
CA ILE A 56 -7.42 1.06 -9.11
C ILE A 56 -6.50 2.27 -9.26
N GLY A 57 -5.22 2.08 -8.93
CA GLY A 57 -4.18 3.09 -9.04
C GLY A 57 -3.34 3.10 -7.77
N GLY A 58 -2.90 4.29 -7.37
CA GLY A 58 -2.21 4.47 -6.09
C GLY A 58 -0.68 4.40 -6.19
N THR A 59 -0.09 4.18 -5.03
CA THR A 59 1.34 4.35 -4.80
C THR A 59 2.19 3.38 -5.63
N HIS A 60 1.71 2.17 -5.91
CA HIS A 60 2.49 1.15 -6.66
C HIS A 60 2.75 1.50 -8.13
N LEU A 61 2.06 2.52 -8.67
CA LEU A 61 2.39 3.13 -9.96
C LEU A 61 3.78 3.79 -9.99
N SER A 62 4.29 4.21 -8.82
CA SER A 62 5.50 5.00 -8.74
C SER A 62 6.49 4.61 -7.65
N ARG A 63 6.05 3.90 -6.61
CA ARG A 63 6.87 3.48 -5.45
C ARG A 63 6.56 2.05 -5.03
N THR A 64 7.38 1.54 -4.12
CA THR A 64 7.12 0.31 -3.37
C THR A 64 6.26 0.64 -2.15
N MET A 65 6.09 -0.31 -1.22
CA MET A 65 5.44 -0.07 0.07
C MET A 65 6.12 0.96 0.99
N MET A 66 7.28 1.55 0.65
CA MET A 66 7.90 2.62 1.47
C MET A 66 8.11 2.25 2.95
N LEU A 67 8.56 1.01 3.22
CA LEU A 67 8.71 0.49 4.58
C LEU A 67 9.68 1.32 5.45
N ALA A 68 10.79 1.79 4.87
CA ALA A 68 11.76 2.61 5.58
C ALA A 68 11.15 3.95 6.00
N GLU A 69 10.41 4.60 5.10
CA GLU A 69 9.71 5.84 5.42
C GLU A 69 8.62 5.65 6.48
N LEU A 70 7.88 4.53 6.43
CA LEU A 70 6.90 4.21 7.47
C LEU A 70 7.58 4.08 8.84
N ARG A 71 8.70 3.34 8.93
CA ARG A 71 9.49 3.22 10.17
C ARG A 71 9.90 4.58 10.71
N HIS A 72 10.53 5.41 9.90
CA HIS A 72 10.98 6.73 10.33
C HIS A 72 9.84 7.60 10.87
N VAL A 73 8.65 7.54 10.28
CA VAL A 73 7.49 8.30 10.77
C VAL A 73 6.99 7.76 12.10
N LEU A 74 6.80 6.44 12.21
CA LEU A 74 6.24 5.83 13.42
C LEU A 74 7.23 5.81 14.60
N ASP A 75 8.54 5.81 14.31
CA ASP A 75 9.58 5.97 15.33
C ASP A 75 9.62 7.40 15.87
N ALA A 76 9.35 8.40 15.02
CA ALA A 76 9.29 9.80 15.45
C ALA A 76 8.01 10.12 16.23
N VAL A 77 6.85 9.67 15.73
CA VAL A 77 5.56 9.82 16.39
C VAL A 77 4.73 8.55 16.11
N PRO A 78 4.47 7.70 17.13
CA PRO A 78 3.78 6.43 16.93
C PRO A 78 2.38 6.55 16.34
N GLN A 79 1.64 7.63 16.63
CA GLN A 79 0.28 7.83 16.09
C GLN A 79 0.09 9.30 15.69
N PRO A 80 0.69 9.74 14.56
CA PRO A 80 0.69 11.14 14.21
C PRO A 80 -0.71 11.57 13.74
N THR A 81 -1.17 12.73 14.18
CA THR A 81 -2.31 13.42 13.57
C THR A 81 -1.97 13.84 12.14
N GLY A 82 -2.99 14.22 11.35
CA GLY A 82 -2.79 14.72 9.98
C GLY A 82 -1.78 15.86 9.88
N GLU A 83 -1.82 16.80 10.83
CA GLU A 83 -0.90 17.94 10.89
C GLU A 83 0.49 17.54 11.38
N GLN A 84 0.59 16.71 12.42
CA GLN A 84 1.88 16.19 12.87
C GLN A 84 2.59 15.44 11.75
N LEU A 85 1.88 14.60 11.01
CA LEU A 85 2.43 13.89 9.85
C LEU A 85 2.93 14.87 8.77
N ARG A 86 2.15 15.91 8.45
CA ARG A 86 2.55 16.96 7.50
C ARG A 86 3.84 17.62 7.96
N CYS A 87 3.88 18.09 9.21
CA CYS A 87 5.03 18.77 9.79
C CYS A 87 6.29 17.89 9.75
N LEU A 88 6.19 16.63 10.22
CA LEU A 88 7.30 15.67 10.21
C LEU A 88 7.87 15.47 8.80
N VAL A 89 7.01 15.25 7.81
CA VAL A 89 7.45 14.87 6.46
C VAL A 89 7.89 16.08 5.62
N VAL A 90 7.15 17.20 5.70
CA VAL A 90 7.36 18.36 4.81
C VAL A 90 8.32 19.37 5.42
N ASP A 91 8.07 19.77 6.66
CA ASP A 91 8.80 20.87 7.30
C ASP A 91 10.09 20.34 7.92
N GLN A 92 10.00 19.29 8.72
CA GLN A 92 11.14 18.69 9.42
C GLN A 92 11.95 17.72 8.53
N ASN A 93 11.36 17.26 7.42
CA ASN A 93 12.01 16.37 6.45
C ASN A 93 12.65 15.13 7.09
N VAL A 94 11.95 14.47 8.02
CA VAL A 94 12.47 13.25 8.68
C VAL A 94 12.82 12.12 7.69
N LEU A 95 12.26 12.17 6.49
CA LEU A 95 12.53 11.23 5.39
C LEU A 95 13.74 11.61 4.51
N GLN A 96 14.42 12.72 4.84
CA GLN A 96 15.62 13.25 4.17
C GLN A 96 15.47 13.39 2.64
N LYS A 97 14.31 13.85 2.17
CA LYS A 97 14.08 14.07 0.73
C LYS A 97 14.74 15.38 0.27
N ARG A 98 15.40 15.31 -0.89
CA ARG A 98 16.20 16.40 -1.48
C ARG A 98 15.38 17.65 -1.85
N THR A 99 14.12 17.49 -2.24
CA THR A 99 13.28 18.60 -2.72
C THR A 99 11.95 18.63 -1.99
N GLY A 100 11.36 19.83 -1.86
CA GLY A 100 10.03 20.00 -1.26
C GLY A 100 8.94 19.19 -1.99
N SER A 101 9.01 19.09 -3.32
CA SER A 101 8.09 18.24 -4.09
C SER A 101 8.23 16.76 -3.76
N ALA A 102 9.44 16.26 -3.53
CA ALA A 102 9.66 14.88 -3.09
C ALA A 102 9.13 14.62 -1.68
N ARG A 103 9.21 15.62 -0.77
CA ARG A 103 8.60 15.54 0.56
C ARG A 103 7.08 15.43 0.48
N ARG A 104 6.42 16.35 -0.25
CA ARG A 104 4.97 16.32 -0.46
C ARG A 104 4.48 15.04 -1.13
N LEU A 105 5.22 14.53 -2.11
CA LEU A 105 4.88 13.27 -2.77
C LEU A 105 5.03 12.07 -1.81
N SER A 106 6.06 12.06 -0.95
CA SER A 106 6.23 11.01 0.06
C SER A 106 5.10 11.02 1.10
N LEU A 107 4.69 12.21 1.56
CA LEU A 107 3.54 12.37 2.44
C LEU A 107 2.27 11.78 1.81
N ARG A 108 2.01 12.09 0.54
CA ARG A 108 0.85 11.55 -0.20
C ARG A 108 0.86 10.03 -0.23
N HIS A 109 1.97 9.41 -0.62
CA HIS A 109 2.07 7.96 -0.70
C HIS A 109 1.93 7.27 0.66
N LEU A 110 2.46 7.85 1.74
CA LEU A 110 2.27 7.31 3.09
C LEU A 110 0.79 7.35 3.52
N ARG A 111 0.07 8.42 3.18
CA ARG A 111 -1.39 8.51 3.40
C ARG A 111 -2.15 7.48 2.55
N GLU A 112 -1.77 7.32 1.29
CA GLU A 112 -2.37 6.35 0.37
C GLU A 112 -2.19 4.90 0.84
N LEU A 113 -0.96 4.51 1.16
CA LEU A 113 -0.59 3.15 1.58
C LEU A 113 -1.15 2.77 2.95
N TYR A 114 -1.11 3.70 3.90
CA TYR A 114 -1.26 3.36 5.32
C TYR A 114 -2.35 4.15 6.04
N GLY A 115 -2.94 5.15 5.39
CA GLY A 115 -3.93 6.02 6.03
C GLY A 115 -3.38 6.83 7.20
N LEU A 116 -2.06 7.07 7.24
CA LEU A 116 -1.43 7.82 8.33
C LEU A 116 -2.03 9.23 8.44
N GLY A 117 -2.20 9.71 9.67
CA GLY A 117 -2.81 11.00 9.94
C GLY A 117 -4.35 11.00 9.87
N ALA A 118 -4.96 9.93 9.38
CA ALA A 118 -6.40 9.71 9.46
C ALA A 118 -6.72 8.75 10.61
N THR A 119 -7.86 8.93 11.26
CA THR A 119 -8.35 8.08 12.36
C THR A 119 -9.02 6.79 11.86
N LEU A 120 -8.56 6.26 10.71
CA LEU A 120 -9.15 5.09 10.07
C LEU A 120 -8.94 3.81 10.91
N PRO A 121 -9.97 2.98 11.10
CA PRO A 121 -9.88 1.76 11.92
C PRO A 121 -8.70 0.84 11.60
N ILE A 122 -8.52 0.44 10.34
CA ILE A 122 -7.42 -0.47 9.97
C ILE A 122 -6.03 0.16 10.21
N SER A 123 -5.90 1.48 9.96
CA SER A 123 -4.66 2.22 10.18
C SER A 123 -4.32 2.31 11.66
N ARG A 124 -5.32 2.58 12.51
CA ARG A 124 -5.15 2.61 13.97
C ARG A 124 -4.75 1.24 14.52
N ALA A 125 -5.37 0.17 14.03
CA ALA A 125 -5.03 -1.19 14.44
C ALA A 125 -3.60 -1.55 14.04
N MET A 126 -3.18 -1.24 12.81
CA MET A 126 -1.79 -1.45 12.36
C MET A 126 -0.80 -0.70 13.25
N ILE A 127 -1.02 0.60 13.47
CA ILE A 127 -0.17 1.44 14.31
C ILE A 127 -0.08 0.89 15.74
N SER A 128 -1.19 0.46 16.32
CA SER A 128 -1.23 -0.09 17.68
C SER A 128 -0.47 -1.42 17.81
N LEU A 129 -0.39 -2.19 16.72
CA LEU A 129 0.34 -3.46 16.65
C LEU A 129 1.81 -3.27 16.27
N TRP A 130 2.19 -2.10 15.74
CA TRP A 130 3.53 -1.82 15.20
C TRP A 130 4.68 -2.09 16.18
N PRO A 131 4.65 -1.65 17.45
CA PRO A 131 5.73 -1.92 18.40
C PRO A 131 5.82 -3.40 18.77
N ARG A 132 4.68 -4.10 18.81
CA ARG A 132 4.59 -5.53 19.15
C ARG A 132 5.01 -6.44 18.00
N ALA A 133 5.00 -5.92 16.76
CA ALA A 133 5.34 -6.70 15.60
C ALA A 133 6.81 -7.10 15.55
N GLY A 134 7.73 -6.29 16.11
CA GLY A 134 9.18 -6.56 16.08
C GLY A 134 9.67 -6.85 14.65
N GLU A 135 10.33 -7.99 14.47
CA GLU A 135 10.76 -8.48 13.15
C GLU A 135 9.60 -8.71 12.14
N GLY A 136 8.35 -8.77 12.63
CA GLY A 136 7.13 -8.87 11.81
C GLY A 136 6.63 -7.55 11.23
N GLN A 137 7.24 -6.39 11.56
CA GLN A 137 6.88 -5.09 11.00
C GLN A 137 6.77 -5.07 9.45
N PRO A 138 7.69 -5.67 8.67
CA PRO A 138 7.58 -5.68 7.22
C PRO A 138 6.31 -6.39 6.73
N MET A 139 5.90 -7.46 7.39
CA MET A 139 4.68 -8.18 7.05
C MET A 139 3.43 -7.38 7.47
N LEU A 140 3.44 -6.81 8.67
CA LEU A 140 2.37 -5.93 9.15
C LEU A 140 2.12 -4.75 8.19
N ALA A 141 3.20 -4.13 7.71
CA ALA A 141 3.15 -3.08 6.69
C ALA A 141 2.62 -3.60 5.34
N LEU A 142 2.99 -4.81 4.92
CA LEU A 142 2.47 -5.40 3.69
C LEU A 142 0.95 -5.58 3.77
N LEU A 143 0.42 -6.16 4.85
CA LEU A 143 -1.02 -6.35 5.04
C LEU A 143 -1.79 -5.04 4.99
N ALA A 144 -1.27 -3.98 5.62
CA ALA A 144 -1.88 -2.66 5.56
C ALA A 144 -1.87 -2.07 4.14
N ALA A 145 -0.76 -2.25 3.41
CA ALA A 145 -0.68 -1.84 2.01
C ALA A 145 -1.63 -2.65 1.12
N LEU A 146 -1.77 -3.97 1.32
CA LEU A 146 -2.72 -4.81 0.59
C LEU A 146 -4.16 -4.32 0.80
N ALA A 147 -4.53 -3.92 2.02
CA ALA A 147 -5.85 -3.33 2.31
C ALA A 147 -6.13 -2.02 1.57
N ARG A 148 -5.11 -1.37 1.02
CA ARG A 148 -5.23 -0.02 0.44
C ARG A 148 -4.66 0.16 -0.98
N GLU A 149 -4.00 -0.85 -1.55
CA GLU A 149 -3.42 -0.80 -2.90
C GLU A 149 -3.84 -2.02 -3.72
N VAL A 150 -4.79 -1.82 -4.64
CA VAL A 150 -5.39 -2.89 -5.46
C VAL A 150 -4.34 -3.58 -6.34
N LEU A 151 -3.41 -2.84 -6.96
CA LEU A 151 -2.38 -3.42 -7.81
C LEU A 151 -1.41 -4.33 -7.03
N LEU A 152 -1.14 -3.99 -5.76
CA LEU A 152 -0.34 -4.84 -4.88
C LEU A 152 -1.16 -6.06 -4.44
N ARG A 153 -2.44 -5.85 -4.09
CA ARG A 153 -3.37 -6.91 -3.68
C ARG A 153 -3.52 -7.99 -4.75
N ASP A 154 -3.79 -7.59 -5.98
CA ASP A 154 -3.90 -8.51 -7.11
C ASP A 154 -2.61 -9.30 -7.34
N SER A 155 -1.46 -8.66 -7.12
CA SER A 155 -0.16 -9.30 -7.31
C SER A 155 0.17 -10.41 -6.30
N ALA A 156 -0.63 -10.57 -5.25
CA ALA A 156 -0.48 -11.68 -4.31
C ALA A 156 -0.60 -13.03 -5.01
N GLU A 157 -1.44 -13.13 -6.05
CA GLU A 157 -1.66 -14.37 -6.79
C GLU A 157 -0.36 -14.94 -7.35
N VAL A 158 0.47 -14.10 -7.97
CA VAL A 158 1.79 -14.49 -8.52
C VAL A 158 2.73 -15.02 -7.42
N VAL A 159 2.64 -14.46 -6.22
CA VAL A 159 3.52 -14.84 -5.11
C VAL A 159 3.03 -16.08 -4.40
N LEU A 160 1.74 -16.16 -4.07
CA LEU A 160 1.17 -17.27 -3.33
C LEU A 160 1.03 -18.54 -4.17
N ALA A 161 0.87 -18.42 -5.49
CA ALA A 161 0.87 -19.58 -6.39
C ALA A 161 2.28 -20.17 -6.63
N ALA A 162 3.35 -19.40 -6.35
CA ALA A 162 4.72 -19.87 -6.57
C ALA A 162 5.19 -20.76 -5.39
N PRO A 163 5.67 -21.99 -5.64
CA PRO A 163 6.23 -22.83 -4.58
C PRO A 163 7.49 -22.22 -3.95
N ALA A 164 7.71 -22.46 -2.66
CA ALA A 164 8.92 -22.01 -1.96
C ALA A 164 10.20 -22.48 -2.69
N GLY A 165 11.22 -21.62 -2.74
CA GLY A 165 12.49 -21.89 -3.43
C GLY A 165 12.46 -21.69 -4.96
N THR A 166 11.28 -21.51 -5.56
CA THR A 166 11.19 -21.25 -7.01
C THR A 166 11.47 -19.79 -7.36
N ARG A 167 11.78 -19.55 -8.63
CA ARG A 167 12.02 -18.21 -9.15
C ARG A 167 10.69 -17.54 -9.52
N VAL A 168 10.45 -16.36 -8.97
CA VAL A 168 9.33 -15.49 -9.35
C VAL A 168 9.86 -14.37 -10.23
N ARG A 169 9.31 -14.16 -11.42
CA ARG A 169 9.81 -13.16 -12.38
C ARG A 169 8.92 -11.94 -12.37
N ALA A 170 9.51 -10.75 -12.50
CA ALA A 170 8.73 -9.53 -12.69
C ALA A 170 7.84 -9.57 -13.95
N ALA A 171 8.16 -10.41 -14.94
CA ALA A 171 7.31 -10.64 -16.10
C ALA A 171 5.96 -11.28 -15.70
N ASP A 172 5.96 -12.21 -14.74
CA ASP A 172 4.74 -12.90 -14.28
C ASP A 172 3.76 -11.90 -13.65
N PHE A 173 4.28 -10.94 -12.86
CA PHE A 173 3.50 -9.80 -12.36
C PHE A 173 2.95 -8.92 -13.49
N ALA A 174 3.75 -8.62 -14.51
CA ALA A 174 3.33 -7.75 -15.60
C ALA A 174 2.22 -8.40 -16.44
N SER A 175 2.36 -9.69 -16.77
CA SER A 175 1.36 -10.46 -17.50
C SER A 175 0.05 -10.54 -16.74
N LEU A 176 0.08 -10.83 -15.44
CA LEU A 176 -1.11 -10.82 -14.59
C LEU A 176 -1.83 -9.47 -14.65
N LEU A 177 -1.09 -8.37 -14.52
CA LEU A 177 -1.68 -7.02 -14.54
C LEU A 177 -2.19 -6.62 -15.94
N GLU A 178 -1.53 -7.06 -17.00
CA GLU A 178 -1.97 -6.81 -18.38
C GLU A 178 -3.31 -7.49 -18.66
N GLU A 179 -3.42 -8.77 -18.29
CA GLU A 179 -4.65 -9.56 -18.40
C GLU A 179 -5.80 -8.91 -17.62
N ARG A 180 -5.51 -8.41 -16.41
CA ARG A 180 -6.51 -7.89 -15.47
C ARG A 180 -7.02 -6.50 -15.79
N TYR A 181 -6.22 -5.69 -16.47
CA TYR A 181 -6.50 -4.28 -16.66
C TYR A 181 -6.56 -3.87 -18.13
N SER A 182 -6.76 -4.82 -19.06
CA SER A 182 -7.14 -4.63 -20.48
C SER A 182 -6.61 -3.36 -21.12
N SER A 183 -5.29 -3.24 -21.25
CA SER A 183 -4.59 -2.10 -21.90
C SER A 183 -4.71 -0.74 -21.20
N ARG A 184 -5.19 -0.67 -19.94
CA ARG A 184 -5.19 0.55 -19.12
C ARG A 184 -3.78 1.11 -18.91
N TYR A 185 -2.77 0.26 -18.97
CA TYR A 185 -1.37 0.60 -18.73
C TYR A 185 -0.52 0.24 -19.94
N THR A 186 0.43 1.11 -20.28
CA THR A 186 1.44 0.78 -21.30
C THR A 186 2.38 -0.30 -20.77
N LEU A 187 3.00 -1.07 -21.68
CA LEU A 187 3.99 -2.11 -21.32
C LEU A 187 5.11 -1.56 -20.41
N LYS A 188 5.57 -0.33 -20.67
CA LYS A 188 6.56 0.36 -19.83
C LYS A 188 6.06 0.60 -18.41
N MET A 189 4.79 0.99 -18.25
CA MET A 189 4.17 1.20 -16.95
C MET A 189 3.95 -0.12 -16.22
N LEU A 190 3.46 -1.16 -16.91
CA LEU A 190 3.29 -2.51 -16.36
C LEU A 190 4.62 -3.07 -15.81
N ALA A 191 5.69 -2.99 -16.58
CA ALA A 191 7.03 -3.43 -16.14
C ALA A 191 7.51 -2.67 -14.88
N LYS A 192 7.14 -1.40 -14.74
CA LYS A 192 7.47 -0.60 -13.55
C LYS A 192 6.62 -1.02 -12.34
N ILE A 193 5.31 -1.15 -12.51
CA ILE A 193 4.39 -1.59 -11.46
C ILE A 193 4.81 -2.98 -10.97
N ALA A 194 5.07 -3.91 -11.87
CA ALA A 194 5.57 -5.24 -11.58
C ALA A 194 6.83 -5.24 -10.70
N ARG A 195 7.83 -4.40 -11.04
CA ARG A 195 9.04 -4.26 -10.22
C ARG A 195 8.74 -3.68 -8.83
N ASN A 196 7.82 -2.73 -8.73
CA ASN A 196 7.41 -2.14 -7.46
C ASN A 196 6.67 -3.15 -6.56
N CYS A 197 5.75 -3.94 -7.12
CA CYS A 197 5.07 -5.02 -6.42
C CYS A 197 6.08 -6.08 -5.97
N ALA A 198 6.90 -6.61 -6.88
CA ALA A 198 7.92 -7.61 -6.53
C ALA A 198 8.90 -7.11 -5.45
N SER A 199 9.26 -5.83 -5.46
CA SER A 199 10.10 -5.23 -4.42
C SER A 199 9.37 -5.11 -3.07
N SER A 200 8.06 -4.86 -3.06
CA SER A 200 7.25 -4.83 -1.84
C SER A 200 7.11 -6.23 -1.23
N TRP A 201 6.86 -7.25 -2.06
CA TRP A 201 6.89 -8.66 -1.65
C TRP A 201 8.28 -9.14 -1.20
N THR A 202 9.35 -8.49 -1.67
CA THR A 202 10.70 -8.75 -1.15
C THR A 202 10.87 -8.15 0.25
N GLN A 203 10.40 -6.92 0.46
CA GLN A 203 10.49 -6.23 1.75
C GLN A 203 9.73 -6.99 2.84
N SER A 204 8.60 -7.61 2.53
CA SER A 204 7.83 -8.41 3.48
C SER A 204 8.37 -9.82 3.74
N GLY A 205 9.44 -10.23 3.04
CA GLY A 205 10.07 -11.55 3.22
C GLY A 205 9.48 -12.68 2.36
N HIS A 206 8.47 -12.41 1.53
CA HIS A 206 7.91 -13.44 0.64
C HIS A 206 8.83 -13.78 -0.53
N LEU A 207 9.68 -12.82 -0.90
CA LEU A 207 10.71 -12.98 -1.92
C LEU A 207 12.07 -12.59 -1.34
N ARG A 208 13.13 -13.27 -1.77
CA ARG A 208 14.53 -12.87 -1.51
C ARG A 208 15.27 -12.55 -2.79
N GLY A 209 16.32 -11.73 -2.67
CA GLY A 209 17.20 -11.35 -3.77
C GLY A 209 16.82 -10.03 -4.44
N ARG A 210 17.74 -9.47 -5.25
CA ARG A 210 17.56 -8.13 -5.88
C ARG A 210 17.02 -8.21 -7.31
N VAL A 211 17.74 -8.90 -8.20
CA VAL A 211 17.37 -9.07 -9.61
C VAL A 211 16.67 -10.40 -9.83
N ARG A 212 17.26 -11.48 -9.31
CA ARG A 212 16.64 -12.80 -9.27
C ARG A 212 15.86 -12.92 -7.97
N LYS A 213 14.54 -12.90 -8.07
CA LYS A 213 13.64 -13.08 -6.92
C LYS A 213 13.36 -14.56 -6.75
N VAL A 214 13.56 -15.06 -5.53
CA VAL A 214 13.30 -16.45 -5.15
C VAL A 214 12.26 -16.44 -4.05
N ARG A 215 11.28 -17.34 -4.14
CA ARG A 215 10.21 -17.49 -3.17
C ARG A 215 10.75 -17.94 -1.81
N THR A 216 10.30 -17.30 -0.74
CA THR A 216 10.64 -17.58 0.66
C THR A 216 9.45 -17.33 1.57
N ASN A 217 9.43 -17.95 2.74
CA ASN A 217 8.35 -17.71 3.69
C ASN A 217 8.66 -16.45 4.52
N PRO A 218 7.67 -15.56 4.73
CA PRO A 218 7.84 -14.36 5.53
C PRO A 218 7.96 -14.67 7.03
N GLN A 219 8.47 -13.70 7.79
CA GLN A 219 8.42 -13.74 9.25
C GLN A 219 7.03 -13.32 9.72
N VAL A 220 6.34 -14.22 10.43
CA VAL A 220 4.98 -13.98 10.93
C VAL A 220 4.98 -14.04 12.44
N THR A 221 4.72 -12.89 13.08
CA THR A 221 4.53 -12.78 14.53
C THR A 221 3.06 -12.84 14.90
N SER A 222 2.75 -12.98 16.20
CA SER A 222 1.36 -12.98 16.69
C SER A 222 0.62 -11.67 16.35
N ALA A 223 1.32 -10.53 16.39
CA ALA A 223 0.76 -9.24 15.98
C ALA A 223 0.38 -9.21 14.48
N VAL A 224 1.19 -9.81 13.62
CA VAL A 224 0.90 -9.94 12.17
C VAL A 224 -0.32 -10.83 11.95
N ALA A 225 -0.37 -11.99 12.62
CA ALA A 225 -1.50 -12.91 12.51
C ALA A 225 -2.81 -12.28 13.01
N ALA A 226 -2.76 -11.56 14.14
CA ALA A 226 -3.91 -10.82 14.67
C ALA A 226 -4.40 -9.75 13.70
N TYR A 227 -3.48 -9.02 13.06
CA TYR A 227 -3.86 -8.01 12.06
C TYR A 227 -4.47 -8.63 10.79
N ALA A 228 -3.92 -9.75 10.31
CA ALA A 228 -4.47 -10.48 9.17
C ALA A 228 -5.89 -10.99 9.46
N ALA A 229 -6.12 -11.56 10.66
CA ALA A 229 -7.44 -12.01 11.10
C ALA A 229 -8.42 -10.84 11.24
N LEU A 230 -7.98 -9.69 11.76
CA LEU A 230 -8.78 -8.47 11.80
C LEU A 230 -9.19 -8.02 10.39
N LEU A 231 -8.24 -7.95 9.45
CA LEU A 231 -8.54 -7.56 8.07
C LEU A 231 -9.52 -8.52 7.40
N GLY A 232 -9.35 -9.83 7.59
CA GLY A 232 -10.30 -10.83 7.07
C GLY A 232 -11.69 -10.69 7.67
N SER A 233 -11.79 -10.47 8.98
CA SER A 233 -13.08 -10.25 9.64
C SER A 233 -13.77 -8.98 9.14
N LEU A 234 -13.03 -7.87 9.02
CA LEU A 234 -13.52 -6.61 8.48
C LEU A 234 -13.86 -6.69 6.99
N ALA A 235 -13.23 -7.60 6.25
CA ALA A 235 -13.56 -7.92 4.87
C ALA A 235 -14.80 -8.82 4.72
N GLY A 236 -15.47 -9.16 5.84
CA GLY A 236 -16.73 -9.90 5.87
C GLY A 236 -16.57 -11.41 6.07
N PHE A 237 -15.35 -11.93 6.25
CA PHE A 237 -15.16 -13.36 6.49
C PHE A 237 -15.42 -13.71 7.96
N GLY A 238 -16.24 -14.74 8.19
CA GLY A 238 -16.57 -15.26 9.52
C GLY A 238 -16.30 -16.77 9.66
N GLY A 239 -16.16 -17.24 10.90
CA GLY A 239 -16.00 -18.66 11.19
C GLY A 239 -14.81 -19.32 10.44
N PRO A 240 -14.95 -20.56 9.93
CA PRO A 240 -13.91 -21.22 9.16
C PRO A 240 -13.48 -20.47 7.89
N ALA A 241 -14.37 -19.70 7.27
CA ALA A 241 -14.05 -18.93 6.06
C ALA A 241 -13.02 -17.81 6.34
N LEU A 242 -12.92 -17.33 7.58
CA LEU A 242 -11.86 -16.39 7.97
C LEU A 242 -10.47 -17.02 7.81
N LEU A 243 -10.30 -18.27 8.25
CA LEU A 243 -9.03 -18.99 8.18
C LEU A 243 -8.65 -19.35 6.74
N ALA A 244 -9.64 -19.50 5.85
CA ALA A 244 -9.44 -19.72 4.42
C ALA A 244 -9.35 -18.42 3.60
N SER A 245 -9.51 -17.24 4.23
CA SER A 245 -9.54 -15.97 3.52
C SER A 245 -8.17 -15.61 2.91
N PRO A 246 -8.12 -14.82 1.82
CA PRO A 246 -6.86 -14.37 1.25
C PRO A 246 -5.98 -13.62 2.25
N TRP A 247 -6.58 -12.91 3.21
CA TRP A 247 -5.86 -12.19 4.27
C TRP A 247 -5.02 -13.11 5.15
N ILE A 248 -5.55 -14.29 5.48
CA ILE A 248 -4.82 -15.33 6.22
C ILE A 248 -3.86 -16.07 5.30
N ALA A 249 -4.22 -16.31 4.04
CA ALA A 249 -3.33 -16.95 3.07
C ALA A 249 -2.02 -16.17 2.85
N VAL A 250 -2.02 -14.84 2.97
CA VAL A 250 -0.78 -14.03 2.90
C VAL A 250 0.21 -14.39 4.02
N LEU A 251 -0.24 -14.94 5.15
CA LEU A 251 0.68 -15.38 6.21
C LEU A 251 1.59 -16.52 5.73
N ASP A 252 1.22 -17.23 4.66
CA ASP A 252 2.05 -18.22 3.98
C ASP A 252 2.62 -19.28 4.94
N ARG A 253 1.69 -19.86 5.70
CA ARG A 253 1.90 -20.81 6.80
C ARG A 253 1.39 -22.18 6.43
#